data_AF-A0A2T5GRS4-F1
#
_entry.id   AF-A0A2T5GRS4-F1
#
_cell.length_a   1.000
_cell.length_b   1.000
_cell.length_c   1.000
_cell.angle_alpha   90.00
_cell.angle_beta   90.00
_cell.angle_gamma   90.00
#
_symmetry.space_group_name_H-M   'P 1'
#
loop_
_entity.id
_entity.type
_entity.pdbx_description
1 polymer ?
#
loop_
_entity_poly.entity_id
_entity_poly.type
_entity_poly.pdbx_seq_one_letter_code
_entity_poly.pdbx_strand_id
1 'polypeptide(L)'
;MAIWLGLLLFLGTVIGMEAFAYAAHRWIMHGFGWFLHESHHRARRGHWELNDLYAAIFAVPSFVLVFGGLNLGWWPGFAWIGAGVATYGMIYFGFHDVIVHQRIPNRYLPKSKYMKRIVQAHRLHHVVETREGNVSFGFLVAPKPEMLKAELKRRARAGIRAPARPRETQAGTHAPAVES
;
A
#
# COMPACT_ATOMS: atom_id res chain seq x y z
N MET A 1 6.05 -34.04 -6.88
CA MET A 1 4.71 -33.41 -6.92
C MET A 1 4.37 -33.12 -8.37
N ALA A 2 3.12 -33.33 -8.79
CA ALA A 2 2.72 -33.00 -10.16
C ALA A 2 2.73 -31.47 -10.39
N ILE A 3 3.20 -31.04 -11.56
CA ILE A 3 3.36 -29.61 -11.89
C ILE A 3 2.03 -28.85 -11.79
N TRP A 4 0.93 -29.46 -12.25
CA TRP A 4 -0.40 -28.85 -12.18
C TRP A 4 -0.86 -28.58 -10.75
N LEU A 5 -0.53 -29.46 -9.79
CA LEU A 5 -0.78 -29.20 -8.36
C LEU A 5 0.04 -28.02 -7.86
N GLY A 6 1.29 -27.91 -8.28
CA GLY A 6 2.14 -26.75 -7.99
C GLY A 6 1.54 -25.44 -8.52
N LEU A 7 1.06 -25.43 -9.76
CA LEU A 7 0.39 -24.29 -10.37
C LEU A 7 -0.90 -23.90 -9.62
N LEU A 8 -1.70 -24.89 -9.19
CA LEU A 8 -2.89 -24.63 -8.38
C LEU A 8 -2.53 -24.02 -7.01
N LEU A 9 -1.50 -24.53 -6.34
CA LEU A 9 -1.00 -23.97 -5.08
C LEU A 9 -0.52 -22.53 -5.28
N PHE A 10 0.24 -22.28 -6.34
CA PHE A 10 0.73 -20.95 -6.67
C PHE A 10 -0.40 -19.96 -6.95
N LEU A 11 -1.31 -20.28 -7.88
CA LEU A 11 -2.43 -19.40 -8.23
C LEU A 11 -3.38 -19.20 -7.04
N GLY A 12 -3.68 -20.28 -6.30
CA GLY A 12 -4.48 -20.22 -5.09
C GLY A 12 -3.84 -19.31 -4.04
N THR A 13 -2.52 -19.38 -3.88
CA THR A 13 -1.78 -18.48 -2.97
C THR A 13 -1.85 -17.03 -3.44
N VAL A 14 -1.59 -16.74 -4.72
CA VAL A 14 -1.66 -15.36 -5.26
C VAL A 14 -3.04 -14.74 -5.03
N ILE A 15 -4.12 -15.51 -5.25
CA ILE A 15 -5.49 -15.03 -5.03
C ILE A 15 -5.78 -14.87 -3.53
N GLY A 16 -5.43 -15.87 -2.72
CA GLY A 16 -5.65 -15.85 -1.27
C GLY A 16 -4.90 -14.72 -0.56
N MET A 17 -3.76 -14.30 -1.11
CA MET A 17 -2.98 -13.20 -0.57
C MET A 17 -3.71 -11.86 -0.56
N GLU A 18 -4.70 -11.61 -1.41
CA GLU A 18 -5.51 -10.39 -1.31
C GLU A 18 -6.33 -10.36 -0.01
N ALA A 19 -6.93 -11.49 0.36
CA ALA A 19 -7.67 -11.61 1.61
C ALA A 19 -6.74 -11.49 2.82
N PHE A 20 -5.56 -12.12 2.74
CA PHE A 20 -4.53 -12.00 3.77
C PHE A 20 -4.02 -10.56 3.90
N ALA A 21 -3.72 -9.88 2.80
CA ALA A 21 -3.24 -8.51 2.80
C ALA A 21 -4.29 -7.55 3.34
N TYR A 22 -5.56 -7.71 2.96
CA TYR A 22 -6.67 -6.96 3.55
C TYR A 22 -6.73 -7.15 5.07
N ALA A 23 -6.61 -8.39 5.54
CA ALA A 23 -6.67 -8.73 6.95
C ALA A 23 -5.49 -8.14 7.74
N ALA A 24 -4.28 -8.36 7.24
CA ALA A 24 -3.07 -7.81 7.83
C ALA A 24 -3.12 -6.28 7.86
N HIS A 25 -3.52 -5.64 6.77
CA HIS A 25 -3.63 -4.20 6.71
C HIS A 25 -4.64 -3.66 7.73
N ARG A 26 -5.85 -4.24 7.79
CA ARG A 26 -6.92 -3.77 8.67
C ARG A 26 -6.67 -4.03 10.16
N TRP A 27 -6.16 -5.21 10.52
CA TRP A 27 -6.10 -5.64 11.92
C TRP A 27 -4.70 -5.64 12.51
N ILE A 28 -3.66 -5.78 11.69
CA ILE A 28 -2.27 -5.74 12.15
C ILE A 28 -1.74 -4.32 11.96
N MET A 29 -1.68 -3.83 10.73
CA MET A 29 -1.06 -2.53 10.41
C MET A 29 -1.88 -1.37 10.98
N HIS A 30 -3.21 -1.43 10.94
CA HIS A 30 -4.11 -0.50 11.64
C HIS A 30 -4.48 -0.91 13.07
N GLY A 31 -3.83 -1.94 13.62
CA GLY A 31 -4.02 -2.39 15.00
C GLY A 31 -2.74 -2.21 15.82
N PHE A 32 -2.18 -3.33 16.29
CA PHE A 32 -0.98 -3.33 17.12
C PHE A 32 0.31 -2.96 16.36
N GLY A 33 0.32 -3.14 15.04
CA GLY A 33 1.43 -2.79 14.15
C GLY A 33 1.45 -1.33 13.71
N TRP A 34 0.52 -0.49 14.19
CA TRP A 34 0.39 0.90 13.77
C TRP A 34 1.69 1.71 13.87
N PHE A 35 2.54 1.44 14.86
CA PHE A 35 3.82 2.15 15.01
C PHE A 35 4.75 2.00 13.79
N LEU A 36 4.65 0.91 13.01
CA LEU A 36 5.37 0.75 11.75
C LEU A 36 4.63 1.41 10.58
N HIS A 37 3.29 1.41 10.61
CA HIS A 37 2.47 1.91 9.51
C HIS A 37 2.20 3.42 9.58
N GLU A 38 2.32 4.03 10.75
CA GLU A 38 1.97 5.43 10.98
C GLU A 38 2.76 6.39 10.09
N SER A 39 4.05 6.13 9.87
CA SER A 39 4.88 6.96 8.99
C SER A 39 4.34 7.01 7.56
N HIS A 40 3.62 5.98 7.14
CA HIS A 40 3.07 5.84 5.80
C HIS A 40 1.78 6.64 5.60
N HIS A 41 0.99 6.81 6.66
CA HIS A 41 -0.21 7.66 6.66
C HIS A 41 0.07 9.15 6.77
N ARG A 42 1.26 9.51 7.28
CA ARG A 42 1.66 10.91 7.45
C ARG A 42 2.38 11.44 6.22
N ALA A 43 2.54 12.76 6.15
CA ALA A 43 3.37 13.38 5.12
C ALA A 43 4.81 12.83 5.18
N ARG A 44 5.24 12.17 4.09
CA ARG A 44 6.54 11.51 3.96
C ARG A 44 7.70 12.49 4.17
N ARG A 45 8.72 12.04 4.91
CA ARG A 45 10.02 12.72 5.07
C ARG A 45 11.12 11.81 4.51
N GLY A 46 11.61 12.11 3.30
CA GLY A 46 12.70 11.35 2.67
C GLY A 46 12.26 10.08 1.94
N HIS A 47 13.22 9.19 1.65
CA HIS A 47 13.00 8.01 0.79
C HIS A 47 12.55 6.75 1.56
N TRP A 48 12.71 6.70 2.87
CA TRP A 48 12.47 5.51 3.68
C TRP A 48 11.37 5.76 4.71
N GLU A 49 10.56 4.73 4.97
CA GLU A 49 9.52 4.73 6.01
C GLU A 49 9.68 3.50 6.90
N LEU A 50 9.29 3.58 8.18
CA LEU A 50 9.27 2.40 9.06
C LEU A 50 8.37 1.30 8.49
N ASN A 51 7.37 1.70 7.72
CA ASN A 51 6.48 0.81 6.99
C ASN A 51 7.22 -0.13 6.02
N ASP A 52 8.41 0.25 5.55
CA ASP A 52 9.20 -0.57 4.63
C ASP A 52 9.63 -1.90 5.27
N LEU A 53 9.66 -1.95 6.60
CA LEU A 53 9.89 -3.17 7.36
C LEU A 53 8.81 -4.23 7.10
N TYR A 54 7.57 -3.83 6.75
CA TYR A 54 6.54 -4.79 6.37
C TYR A 54 6.90 -5.56 5.10
N ALA A 55 7.60 -4.92 4.15
CA ALA A 55 8.09 -5.64 2.97
C ALA A 55 9.04 -6.77 3.39
N ALA A 56 9.94 -6.52 4.34
CA ALA A 56 10.82 -7.56 4.89
C ALA A 56 10.06 -8.62 5.70
N ILE A 57 9.12 -8.21 6.56
CA ILE A 57 8.30 -9.12 7.38
C ILE A 57 7.53 -10.12 6.51
N PHE A 58 7.05 -9.72 5.34
CA PHE A 58 6.35 -10.62 4.41
C PHE A 58 7.30 -11.35 3.45
N ALA A 59 8.42 -10.74 3.06
CA ALA A 59 9.40 -11.37 2.17
C ALA A 59 10.17 -12.52 2.83
N VAL A 60 10.50 -12.41 4.12
CA VAL A 60 11.29 -13.45 4.83
C VAL A 60 10.55 -14.80 4.87
N PRO A 61 9.27 -14.89 5.29
CA PRO A 61 8.53 -16.16 5.24
C PRO A 61 8.42 -16.73 3.83
N SER A 62 8.19 -15.87 2.82
CA SER A 62 8.17 -16.28 1.42
C SER A 62 9.49 -16.91 0.99
N PHE A 63 10.62 -16.25 1.29
CA PHE A 63 11.95 -16.78 1.02
C PHE A 63 12.21 -18.10 1.72
N VAL A 64 11.87 -18.21 3.02
CA VAL A 64 12.04 -19.45 3.80
C VAL A 64 11.27 -20.61 3.19
N LEU A 65 10.02 -20.39 2.76
CA LEU A 65 9.20 -21.40 2.09
C LEU A 65 9.82 -21.86 0.76
N VAL A 66 10.32 -20.91 -0.05
CA VAL A 66 11.01 -21.22 -1.31
C VAL A 66 12.30 -21.99 -1.05
N PHE A 67 13.16 -21.47 -0.18
CA PHE A 67 14.45 -22.06 0.12
C PHE A 67 14.29 -23.46 0.72
N GLY A 68 13.38 -23.61 1.68
CA GLY A 68 13.11 -24.90 2.32
C GLY A 68 12.53 -25.94 1.36
N GLY A 69 11.58 -25.54 0.52
CA GLY A 69 10.96 -26.41 -0.48
C GLY A 69 11.89 -26.83 -1.62
N LEU A 70 12.94 -26.06 -1.92
CA LEU A 70 13.90 -26.34 -3.00
C LEU A 70 15.22 -26.95 -2.51
N ASN A 71 15.72 -26.56 -1.32
CA ASN A 71 17.08 -26.86 -0.89
C ASN A 71 17.17 -27.67 0.41
N LEU A 72 16.15 -27.62 1.27
CA LEU A 72 16.20 -28.28 2.59
C LEU A 72 15.38 -29.58 2.65
N GLY A 73 14.88 -30.06 1.52
CA GLY A 73 14.08 -31.29 1.44
C GLY A 73 12.70 -31.18 2.09
N TRP A 74 12.19 -29.96 2.34
CA TRP A 74 10.80 -29.79 2.78
C TRP A 74 9.82 -30.18 1.66
N TRP A 75 8.54 -30.25 2.00
CA TRP A 75 7.51 -30.55 1.01
C TRP A 75 7.58 -29.57 -0.18
N PRO A 76 7.72 -30.06 -1.44
CA PRO A 76 7.92 -29.19 -2.61
C PRO A 76 6.81 -28.16 -2.84
N GLY A 77 5.62 -28.38 -2.29
CA GLY A 77 4.52 -27.41 -2.34
C GLY A 77 4.85 -26.07 -1.68
N PHE A 78 5.74 -26.04 -0.69
CA PHE A 78 6.19 -24.79 -0.07
C PHE A 78 6.89 -23.86 -1.05
N ALA A 79 7.63 -24.38 -2.04
CA ALA A 79 8.25 -23.55 -3.05
C ALA A 79 7.19 -22.81 -3.91
N TRP A 80 6.10 -23.48 -4.25
CA TRP A 80 5.00 -22.89 -5.02
C TRP A 80 4.20 -21.86 -4.20
N ILE A 81 3.96 -22.15 -2.93
CA ILE A 81 3.30 -21.22 -2.01
C ILE A 81 4.19 -19.98 -1.82
N GLY A 82 5.47 -20.17 -1.48
CA GLY A 82 6.43 -19.08 -1.30
C GLY A 82 6.56 -18.22 -2.56
N ALA A 83 6.62 -18.84 -3.75
CA ALA A 83 6.60 -18.12 -5.03
C ALA A 83 5.30 -17.34 -5.26
N GLY A 84 4.14 -17.88 -4.85
CA GLY A 84 2.85 -17.18 -4.91
C GLY A 84 2.82 -15.95 -4.00
N VAL A 85 3.34 -16.07 -2.77
CA VAL A 85 3.48 -14.94 -1.84
C VAL A 85 4.41 -13.87 -2.43
N ALA A 86 5.56 -14.26 -2.98
CA ALA A 86 6.51 -13.33 -3.60
C ALA A 86 5.87 -12.61 -4.80
N THR A 87 5.15 -13.34 -5.65
CA THR A 87 4.46 -12.79 -6.82
C THR A 87 3.41 -11.76 -6.41
N TYR A 88 2.59 -12.07 -5.39
CA TYR A 88 1.64 -11.11 -4.86
C TYR A 88 2.36 -9.89 -4.26
N GLY A 89 3.47 -10.10 -3.54
CA GLY A 89 4.31 -9.00 -3.01
C GLY A 89 4.84 -8.08 -4.12
N MET A 90 5.23 -8.62 -5.27
CA MET A 90 5.65 -7.81 -6.43
C MET A 90 4.49 -7.02 -7.04
N ILE A 91 3.31 -7.64 -7.18
CA ILE A 91 2.09 -6.96 -7.64
C ILE A 91 1.73 -5.82 -6.68
N TYR A 92 1.78 -6.10 -5.38
CA TYR A 92 1.53 -5.13 -4.32
C TYR A 92 2.50 -3.97 -4.43
N PHE A 93 3.81 -4.20 -4.47
CA PHE A 93 4.82 -3.15 -4.59
C PHE A 93 4.62 -2.30 -5.84
N GLY A 94 4.34 -2.93 -6.99
CA GLY A 94 4.06 -2.21 -8.24
C GLY A 94 2.80 -1.34 -8.14
N PHE A 95 1.73 -1.83 -7.52
CA PHE A 95 0.52 -1.04 -7.32
C PHE A 95 0.69 0.06 -6.28
N HIS A 96 1.14 -0.32 -5.09
CA HIS A 96 1.24 0.52 -3.92
C HIS A 96 2.34 1.56 -4.07
N ASP A 97 3.60 1.11 -4.13
CA ASP A 97 4.77 1.96 -4.05
C ASP A 97 5.06 2.67 -5.37
N VAL A 98 4.90 1.97 -6.51
CA VAL A 98 5.15 2.57 -7.81
C VAL A 98 3.94 3.38 -8.28
N ILE A 99 2.77 2.78 -8.45
CA ILE A 99 1.63 3.48 -9.06
C ILE A 99 0.99 4.52 -8.12
N VAL A 100 0.70 4.16 -6.87
CA VAL A 100 -0.07 5.04 -5.97
C VAL A 100 0.82 6.03 -5.22
N HIS A 101 1.90 5.56 -4.60
CA HIS A 101 2.81 6.39 -3.81
C HIS A 101 3.96 7.01 -4.62
N GLN A 102 4.15 6.60 -5.87
CA GLN A 102 5.16 7.15 -6.78
C GLN A 102 6.56 7.20 -6.16
N ARG A 103 6.91 6.20 -5.35
CA ARG A 103 8.24 6.05 -4.74
C ARG A 103 9.34 5.91 -5.80
N ILE A 104 8.99 5.28 -6.91
CA ILE A 104 9.79 5.26 -8.14
C ILE A 104 9.11 6.19 -9.14
N PRO A 105 9.81 7.22 -9.65
CA PRO A 105 9.25 8.13 -10.65
C PRO A 105 8.70 7.35 -11.84
N ASN A 106 7.41 7.51 -12.12
CA ASN A 106 6.76 6.90 -13.27
C ASN A 106 5.68 7.85 -13.81
N ARG A 107 5.31 7.65 -15.06
CA ARG A 107 4.28 8.44 -15.76
C ARG A 107 2.97 7.66 -15.91
N TYR A 108 2.71 6.70 -15.02
CA TYR A 108 1.51 5.88 -15.14
C TYR A 108 0.26 6.70 -14.80
N LEU A 109 -0.68 6.77 -15.74
CA LEU A 109 -2.00 7.35 -15.53
C LEU A 109 -3.07 6.25 -15.59
N PRO A 110 -3.88 6.04 -14.53
CA PRO A 110 -4.91 5.02 -14.53
C PRO A 110 -6.01 5.35 -15.55
N LYS A 111 -6.08 4.60 -16.66
CA LYS A 111 -7.06 4.81 -17.74
C LYS A 111 -8.37 4.04 -17.52
N SER A 112 -8.30 2.81 -17.02
CA SER A 112 -9.47 1.93 -16.87
C SER A 112 -10.32 2.27 -15.63
N LYS A 113 -11.62 1.93 -15.69
CA LYS A 113 -12.54 2.08 -14.54
C LYS A 113 -12.03 1.32 -13.31
N TYR A 114 -11.52 0.10 -13.51
CA TYR A 114 -10.92 -0.71 -12.47
C TYR A 114 -9.73 -0.01 -11.81
N MET A 115 -8.76 0.46 -12.60
CA MET A 115 -7.57 1.10 -12.02
C MET A 115 -7.88 2.41 -11.33
N LYS A 116 -8.78 3.23 -11.90
CA LYS A 116 -9.26 4.44 -11.24
C LYS A 116 -9.90 4.12 -9.90
N ARG A 117 -10.73 3.07 -9.82
CA ARG A 117 -11.39 2.64 -8.58
C ARG A 117 -10.37 2.30 -7.49
N ILE A 118 -9.43 1.40 -7.76
CA ILE A 118 -8.53 0.92 -6.71
C ILE A 118 -7.52 2.00 -6.29
N VAL A 119 -7.02 2.82 -7.24
CA VAL A 119 -6.15 3.96 -6.92
C VAL A 119 -6.89 5.00 -6.07
N GLN A 120 -8.13 5.33 -6.41
CA GLN A 120 -8.93 6.27 -5.63
C GLN A 120 -9.27 5.74 -4.24
N ALA A 121 -9.59 4.44 -4.13
CA ALA A 121 -9.86 3.82 -2.84
C ALA A 121 -8.64 3.89 -1.91
N HIS A 122 -7.45 3.57 -2.43
CA HIS A 122 -6.20 3.67 -1.66
C HIS A 122 -5.87 5.11 -1.25
N ARG A 123 -6.09 6.08 -2.16
CA ARG A 123 -5.93 7.50 -1.81
C ARG A 123 -6.91 7.94 -0.72
N LEU A 124 -8.17 7.51 -0.78
CA LEU A 124 -9.19 7.84 0.23
C LEU A 124 -8.89 7.20 1.58
N HIS A 125 -8.20 6.07 1.61
CA HIS A 125 -7.66 5.49 2.84
C HIS A 125 -6.60 6.42 3.44
N HIS A 126 -5.61 6.85 2.65
CA HIS A 126 -4.56 7.78 3.10
C HIS A 126 -5.00 9.22 3.40
N VAL A 127 -6.27 9.57 3.15
CA VAL A 127 -6.82 10.87 3.57
C VAL A 127 -6.96 10.92 5.09
N VAL A 128 -7.13 9.79 5.76
CA VAL A 128 -7.19 9.71 7.22
C VAL A 128 -5.78 9.37 7.72
N GLU A 129 -5.18 10.28 8.50
CA GLU A 129 -3.79 10.12 8.99
C GLU A 129 -3.74 9.34 10.31
N THR A 130 -4.89 9.10 10.94
CA THR A 130 -5.02 8.36 12.20
C THR A 130 -5.18 6.87 11.97
N ARG A 131 -4.89 6.08 13.02
CA ARG A 131 -5.10 4.63 13.04
C ARG A 131 -6.56 4.26 12.71
N GLU A 132 -7.50 4.97 13.34
CA GLU A 132 -8.94 4.74 13.24
C GLU A 132 -9.58 5.67 12.20
N GLY A 133 -10.78 5.31 11.74
CA GLY A 133 -11.56 6.15 10.81
C GLY A 133 -11.37 5.81 9.32
N ASN A 134 -10.32 5.05 8.97
CA ASN A 134 -10.03 4.57 7.61
C ASN A 134 -11.18 3.72 7.01
N VAL A 135 -11.34 3.80 5.68
CA VAL A 135 -12.53 3.28 4.98
C VAL A 135 -12.26 2.19 3.94
N SER A 136 -11.01 1.98 3.55
CA SER A 136 -10.63 0.94 2.57
C SER A 136 -9.30 0.31 2.98
N PHE A 137 -9.14 -1.00 2.92
CA PHE A 137 -7.88 -1.68 3.31
C PHE A 137 -7.40 -2.69 2.25
N GLY A 138 -8.20 -2.93 1.21
CA GLY A 138 -7.85 -3.85 0.11
C GLY A 138 -7.09 -3.12 -0.98
N PHE A 139 -6.27 -3.86 -1.73
CA PHE A 139 -5.36 -3.31 -2.73
C PHE A 139 -5.91 -3.51 -4.14
N LEU A 140 -6.19 -4.77 -4.49
CA LEU A 140 -6.72 -5.14 -5.80
C LEU A 140 -8.25 -5.22 -5.80
N VAL A 141 -8.85 -5.48 -4.63
CA VAL A 141 -10.30 -5.54 -4.46
C VAL A 141 -10.75 -4.44 -3.51
N ALA A 142 -11.28 -3.36 -4.09
CA ALA A 142 -11.76 -2.21 -3.33
C ALA A 142 -13.23 -1.85 -3.64
N PRO A 143 -13.97 -1.35 -2.64
CA PRO A 143 -15.30 -0.76 -2.84
C PRO A 143 -15.27 0.42 -3.81
N LYS A 144 -16.44 0.82 -4.30
CA LYS A 144 -16.59 1.99 -5.14
C LYS A 144 -16.20 3.27 -4.38
N PRO A 145 -15.46 4.22 -4.98
CA PRO A 145 -15.00 5.43 -4.29
C PRO A 145 -16.14 6.28 -3.73
N GLU A 146 -17.32 6.25 -4.36
CA GLU A 146 -18.52 6.96 -3.91
C GLU A 146 -19.00 6.44 -2.54
N MET A 147 -18.97 5.13 -2.33
CA MET A 147 -19.32 4.51 -1.06
C MET A 147 -18.32 4.88 0.04
N LEU A 148 -17.02 4.89 -0.30
CA LEU A 148 -15.96 5.27 0.62
C LEU A 148 -16.06 6.74 1.05
N LYS A 149 -16.41 7.64 0.12
CA LYS A 149 -16.66 9.06 0.43
C LYS A 149 -17.90 9.25 1.31
N ALA A 150 -18.97 8.49 1.04
CA ALA A 150 -20.18 8.51 1.87
C ALA A 150 -19.89 8.01 3.29
N GLU A 151 -19.09 6.95 3.43
CA GLU A 151 -18.61 6.43 4.71
C GLU A 151 -17.82 7.49 5.50
N LEU A 152 -16.83 8.14 4.86
CA LEU A 152 -16.05 9.20 5.48
C LEU A 152 -16.92 10.37 5.95
N LYS A 153 -17.94 10.75 5.16
CA LYS A 153 -18.91 11.79 5.53
C LYS A 153 -19.73 11.36 6.75
N ARG A 154 -20.18 10.10 6.80
CA ARG A 154 -20.96 9.58 7.93
C ARG A 154 -20.17 9.59 9.24
N ARG A 155 -18.86 9.35 9.17
CA ARG A 155 -17.93 9.41 10.31
C ARG A 155 -17.48 10.83 10.69
N ALA A 156 -18.20 11.85 10.24
CA ALA A 156 -17.90 13.26 10.46
C ALA A 156 -16.46 13.68 10.07
N ARG A 157 -15.82 12.95 9.14
CA ARG A 157 -14.44 13.23 8.71
C ARG A 157 -13.41 13.21 9.86
N ALA A 158 -13.66 12.43 10.90
CA ALA A 158 -12.72 12.27 12.01
C ALA A 158 -11.35 11.78 11.49
N GLY A 159 -10.27 12.46 11.87
CA GLY A 159 -8.90 12.12 11.50
C GLY A 159 -8.49 12.46 10.05
N ILE A 160 -9.33 13.19 9.29
CA ILE A 160 -8.97 13.65 7.95
C ILE A 160 -7.82 14.67 8.00
N ARG A 161 -6.84 14.48 7.13
CA ARG A 161 -5.71 15.40 6.90
C ARG A 161 -6.20 16.84 6.62
N ALA A 162 -5.57 17.82 7.27
CA ALA A 162 -5.80 19.22 6.95
C ALA A 162 -5.39 19.55 5.50
N PRO A 163 -6.16 20.37 4.76
CA PRO A 163 -5.78 20.76 3.40
C PRO A 163 -4.39 21.42 3.40
N ALA A 164 -3.55 21.04 2.43
CA ALA A 164 -2.24 21.67 2.26
C ALA A 164 -2.44 23.18 2.08
N ARG A 165 -1.78 24.01 2.91
CA ARG A 165 -1.81 25.47 2.74
C ARG A 165 -1.29 25.81 1.34
N PRO A 166 -1.94 26.71 0.59
CA PRO A 166 -1.38 27.22 -0.65
C PRO A 166 0.05 27.72 -0.40
N ARG A 167 0.98 27.44 -1.32
CA ARG A 167 2.31 28.07 -1.30
C ARG A 167 2.08 29.58 -1.30
N GLU A 168 2.43 30.25 -0.20
CA GLU A 168 2.62 31.70 -0.23
C GLU A 168 3.72 31.97 -1.26
N THR A 169 3.32 32.56 -2.38
CA THR A 169 4.23 33.24 -3.29
C THR A 169 4.91 34.33 -2.48
N GLN A 170 6.17 34.12 -2.10
CA GLN A 170 7.03 35.21 -1.62
C GLN A 170 7.21 36.19 -2.78
N ALA A 171 6.29 37.16 -2.89
CA ALA A 171 6.49 38.35 -3.68
C ALA A 171 7.54 39.19 -2.94
N GLY A 172 8.77 39.13 -3.43
CA GLY A 172 9.88 39.93 -2.92
C GLY A 172 9.54 41.41 -2.99
N THR A 173 9.54 42.06 -1.83
CA THR A 173 9.58 43.50 -1.67
C THR A 173 10.93 44.01 -2.17
N HIS A 174 11.00 44.40 -3.45
CA HIS A 174 12.01 45.34 -3.90
C HIS A 174 11.54 46.75 -3.51
N ALA A 175 12.10 47.28 -2.43
CA ALA A 175 12.03 48.70 -2.13
C ALA A 175 12.88 49.48 -3.15
N PRO A 176 12.44 50.66 -3.62
CA PRO A 176 13.25 51.49 -4.50
C PRO A 176 14.38 52.11 -3.69
N ALA A 177 15.61 52.03 -4.21
CA ALA A 177 16.74 52.78 -3.69
C ALA A 177 16.48 54.27 -3.92
N VAL A 178 16.52 55.05 -2.84
CA VAL A 178 16.47 56.51 -2.86
C VAL A 178 17.88 57.02 -3.19
N GLU A 179 17.96 57.89 -4.19
CA GLU A 179 19.15 58.66 -4.56
C GLU A 179 19.65 59.54 -3.41
N SER A 180 20.98 59.58 -3.23
CA SER A 180 21.73 60.74 -2.73
C SER A 180 23.19 60.64 -3.14
#